data_AF-A0A7J3SCH2-F1
#
_entry.id   AF-A0A7J3SCH2-F1
#
_cell.length_a   1.000
_cell.length_b   1.000
_cell.length_c   1.000
_cell.angle_alpha   90.00
_cell.angle_beta   90.00
_cell.angle_gamma   90.00
#
_symmetry.space_group_name_H-M   'P 1'
#
loop_
_entity.id
_entity.type
_entity.pdbx_description
1 polymer ?
#
loop_
_entity_poly.entity_id
_entity_poly.type
_entity_poly.pdbx_seq_one_letter_code
_entity_poly.pdbx_strand_id
1 'polypeptide(L)'
;MYGWNGKILRVNLSKMKVSVQDYDANFARKYMGGRGFAARILWDELKPGIDPLGPENKLIIAAGPLTGLPGPSLGKLVVAAKSPLTGGYGDGNIGTMAAVNMRKAGFDAVVIEGKAEKPVYLYVEDGESHILSAEGMWGKTTFEAERGLKEIHGRDVGVLVIGPAGENMVRYATIISQEGRAGGRPGIGAVMGSKKLKAIVFKGTKEIRLADPEAYNKLVSEAYASIKSRVGYDFWIRQGTMATVEWANENGVLPTYNFREGVFEFSRLIDGYAMEAAKVKRRGCPYCNMTCGNVVLDSEG
;
A
#
# COMPACT_ATOMS: atom_id res chain seq x y z
N MET A 1 -15.52 8.14 18.71
CA MET A 1 -15.33 8.21 17.24
C MET A 1 -15.59 6.81 16.68
N TYR A 2 -16.30 6.67 15.57
CA TYR A 2 -16.62 5.36 14.96
C TYR A 2 -16.00 5.28 13.56
N GLY A 3 -15.50 4.12 13.17
CA GLY A 3 -14.71 3.94 11.94
C GLY A 3 -13.28 4.49 12.03
N TRP A 4 -12.89 5.20 13.08
CA TRP A 4 -11.50 5.57 13.35
C TRP A 4 -11.10 5.07 14.73
N ASN A 5 -9.83 4.72 14.90
CA ASN A 5 -9.27 4.41 16.22
C ASN A 5 -8.92 5.68 17.02
N GLY A 6 -8.69 6.82 16.34
CA GLY A 6 -8.32 8.09 16.96
C GLY A 6 -6.82 8.19 17.27
N LYS A 7 -5.99 7.31 16.70
CA LYS A 7 -4.57 7.17 17.07
C LYS A 7 -3.65 7.14 15.86
N ILE A 8 -2.53 7.85 15.96
CA ILE A 8 -1.43 7.84 15.01
C ILE A 8 -0.18 7.33 15.73
N LEU A 9 0.46 6.29 15.19
CA LEU A 9 1.76 5.83 15.68
C LEU A 9 2.87 6.76 15.16
N ARG A 10 3.68 7.31 16.05
CA ARG A 10 4.80 8.20 15.76
C ARG A 10 6.10 7.45 15.99
N VAL A 11 6.94 7.37 14.96
CA VAL A 11 8.21 6.63 14.99
C VAL A 11 9.35 7.55 14.59
N ASN A 12 10.31 7.75 15.50
CA ASN A 12 11.54 8.47 15.21
C ASN A 12 12.71 7.48 15.17
N LEU A 13 13.20 7.20 13.97
CA LEU A 13 14.26 6.21 13.74
C LEU A 13 15.65 6.70 14.18
N SER A 14 15.88 8.01 14.25
CA SER A 14 17.16 8.55 14.75
C SER A 14 17.25 8.47 16.27
N LYS A 15 16.11 8.52 16.96
CA LYS A 15 16.03 8.40 18.43
C LYS A 15 15.61 7.01 18.89
N MET A 16 15.36 6.09 17.95
CA MET A 16 14.81 4.76 18.21
C MET A 16 13.58 4.80 19.13
N LYS A 17 12.72 5.81 18.95
CA LYS A 17 11.58 6.09 19.83
C LYS A 17 10.25 5.88 19.10
N VAL A 18 9.34 5.19 19.78
CA VAL A 18 7.93 5.06 19.38
C VAL A 18 7.05 5.80 20.38
N SER A 19 5.98 6.40 19.90
CA SER A 19 4.97 7.06 20.74
C SER A 19 3.63 7.08 20.02
N VAL A 20 2.54 7.26 20.77
CA VAL A 20 1.19 7.36 20.22
C VAL A 20 0.72 8.80 20.33
N GLN A 21 0.16 9.31 19.23
CA GLN A 21 -0.48 10.62 19.17
C GLN A 21 -1.98 10.40 18.99
N ASP A 22 -2.78 10.87 19.95
CA ASP A 22 -4.22 10.96 19.80
C ASP A 22 -4.61 12.16 18.92
N TYR A 23 -5.73 12.05 18.21
CA TYR A 23 -6.31 13.16 17.45
C TYR A 23 -7.82 13.25 17.65
N ASP A 24 -8.37 14.46 17.50
CA ASP A 24 -9.78 14.70 17.77
C ASP A 24 -10.72 14.35 16.59
N ALA A 25 -12.02 14.33 16.87
CA ALA A 25 -13.03 14.04 15.85
C ALA A 25 -13.10 15.11 14.74
N ASN A 26 -12.67 16.34 15.02
CA ASN A 26 -12.70 17.42 14.03
C ASN A 26 -11.63 17.19 12.96
N PHE A 27 -10.43 16.80 13.36
CA PHE A 27 -9.36 16.37 12.45
C PHE A 27 -9.84 15.19 11.59
N ALA A 28 -10.42 14.17 12.22
CA ALA A 28 -10.94 12.99 11.55
C ALA A 28 -11.96 13.34 10.45
N ARG A 29 -12.97 14.15 10.81
CA ARG A 29 -14.05 14.55 9.89
C ARG A 29 -13.56 15.46 8.78
N LYS A 30 -12.62 16.37 9.08
CA LYS A 30 -12.10 17.33 8.11
C LYS A 30 -11.25 16.67 7.03
N TYR A 31 -10.46 15.66 7.39
CA TYR A 31 -9.49 15.06 6.47
C TYR A 31 -9.81 13.61 6.09
N MET A 32 -10.84 13.01 6.70
CA MET A 32 -11.35 11.65 6.50
C MET A 32 -10.39 10.49 6.79
N GLY A 33 -9.11 10.57 6.42
CA GLY A 33 -8.13 9.49 6.55
C GLY A 33 -7.23 9.40 5.34
N GLY A 34 -6.41 8.35 5.26
CA GLY A 34 -5.59 8.03 4.09
C GLY A 34 -4.81 9.23 3.55
N ARG A 35 -5.07 9.58 2.28
CA ARG A 35 -4.47 10.73 1.60
C ARG A 35 -4.67 12.05 2.35
N GLY A 36 -5.87 12.29 2.90
CA GLY A 36 -6.16 13.54 3.59
C GLY A 36 -5.34 13.71 4.87
N PHE A 37 -5.19 12.62 5.65
CA PHE A 37 -4.31 12.61 6.83
C PHE A 37 -2.86 12.85 6.41
N ALA A 38 -2.37 12.11 5.40
CA ALA A 38 -1.01 12.28 4.92
C ALA A 38 -0.72 13.70 4.43
N ALA A 39 -1.59 14.26 3.59
CA ALA A 39 -1.43 15.61 3.07
C ALA A 39 -1.41 16.65 4.20
N ARG A 40 -2.32 16.52 5.18
CA ARG A 40 -2.38 17.46 6.30
C ARG A 40 -1.14 17.38 7.19
N ILE A 41 -0.72 16.17 7.55
CA ILE A 41 0.46 15.96 8.39
C ILE A 41 1.72 16.51 7.70
N LEU A 42 1.90 16.23 6.41
CA LEU A 42 3.04 16.75 5.65
C LEU A 42 3.01 18.29 5.56
N TRP A 43 1.83 18.87 5.36
CA TRP A 43 1.66 20.33 5.32
C TRP A 43 2.06 21.00 6.65
N ASP A 44 1.68 20.40 7.78
CA ASP A 44 1.96 20.97 9.10
C ASP A 44 3.39 20.78 9.56
N GLU A 45 4.00 19.65 9.19
CA GLU A 45 5.25 19.21 9.82
C GLU A 45 6.48 19.36 8.92
N LEU A 46 6.32 19.59 7.62
CA LEU A 46 7.44 19.79 6.72
C LEU A 46 7.69 21.26 6.45
N LYS A 47 8.95 21.67 6.64
CA LYS A 47 9.41 22.98 6.19
C LYS A 47 9.58 22.99 4.66
N PRO A 48 9.32 24.13 4.00
CA PRO A 48 9.70 24.31 2.60
C PRO A 48 11.20 24.02 2.39
N GLY A 49 11.55 23.48 1.23
CA GLY A 49 12.97 23.27 0.86
C GLY A 49 13.68 22.05 1.47
N ILE A 50 13.06 21.29 2.40
CA ILE A 50 13.72 20.09 2.95
C ILE A 50 14.13 19.08 1.86
N ASP A 51 15.22 18.36 2.07
CA ASP A 51 15.62 17.25 1.19
C ASP A 51 14.60 16.09 1.30
N PRO A 52 13.96 15.66 0.20
CA PRO A 52 13.05 14.51 0.21
C PRO A 52 13.69 13.19 0.66
N LEU A 53 15.00 13.02 0.53
CA LEU A 53 15.70 11.82 1.02
C LEU A 53 16.32 12.03 2.41
N GLY A 54 16.22 13.24 2.96
CA GLY A 54 16.74 13.60 4.27
C GLY A 54 15.94 13.04 5.45
N PRO A 55 16.53 13.05 6.66
CA PRO A 55 15.88 12.55 7.87
C PRO A 55 14.64 13.37 8.28
N GLU A 56 14.56 14.64 7.88
CA GLU A 56 13.43 15.53 8.20
C GLU A 56 12.13 15.16 7.48
N ASN A 57 12.22 14.55 6.27
CA ASN A 57 11.05 14.11 5.53
C ASN A 57 10.25 13.09 6.35
N LYS A 58 8.93 13.05 6.19
CA LYS A 58 8.07 12.05 6.82
C LYS A 58 7.68 10.98 5.81
N LEU A 59 7.79 9.72 6.22
CA LEU A 59 7.11 8.61 5.55
C LEU A 59 5.82 8.33 6.31
N ILE A 60 4.68 8.42 5.63
CA ILE A 60 3.36 8.25 6.23
C ILE A 60 2.66 7.06 5.61
N ILE A 61 2.14 6.18 6.47
CA ILE A 61 1.28 5.06 6.11
C ILE A 61 -0.08 5.39 6.72
N ALA A 62 -1.12 5.56 5.91
CA ALA A 62 -2.41 6.06 6.40
C ALA A 62 -3.59 5.27 5.82
N ALA A 63 -4.52 4.90 6.70
CA ALA A 63 -5.76 4.20 6.38
C ALA A 63 -6.96 5.16 6.42
N GLY A 64 -8.02 4.79 5.71
CA GLY A 64 -9.32 5.47 5.79
C GLY A 64 -10.24 4.83 6.82
N PRO A 65 -11.41 5.43 7.12
CA PRO A 65 -12.29 4.96 8.18
C PRO A 65 -12.94 3.61 7.87
N LEU A 66 -13.05 3.29 6.58
CA LEU A 66 -13.56 2.00 6.11
C LEU A 66 -12.46 0.91 6.04
N THR A 67 -11.18 1.29 6.07
CA THR A 67 -10.08 0.34 5.90
C THR A 67 -10.10 -0.69 7.04
N GLY A 68 -10.01 -1.96 6.68
CA GLY A 68 -9.96 -3.08 7.62
C GLY A 68 -11.32 -3.55 8.14
N LEU A 69 -12.40 -2.82 7.85
CA LEU A 69 -13.75 -3.30 8.10
C LEU A 69 -14.16 -4.35 7.05
N PRO A 70 -14.99 -5.35 7.40
CA PRO A 70 -15.52 -6.30 6.43
C PRO A 70 -16.37 -5.57 5.39
N GLY A 71 -15.99 -5.62 4.11
CA GLY A 71 -16.75 -4.97 3.04
C GLY A 71 -15.98 -4.89 1.73
N PRO A 72 -16.66 -4.68 0.61
CA PRO A 72 -16.06 -4.85 -0.71
C PRO A 72 -14.85 -3.96 -0.92
N SER A 73 -13.68 -4.59 -1.10
CA SER A 73 -12.41 -3.95 -1.45
C SER A 73 -11.86 -2.95 -0.41
N LEU A 74 -12.22 -3.11 0.87
CA LEU A 74 -11.81 -2.21 1.97
C LEU A 74 -10.41 -2.50 2.54
N GLY A 75 -9.55 -3.20 1.79
CA GLY A 75 -8.18 -3.54 2.16
C GLY A 75 -7.09 -2.60 1.62
N LYS A 76 -7.40 -1.31 1.43
CA LYS A 76 -6.49 -0.33 0.81
C LYS A 76 -5.79 0.56 1.84
N LEU A 77 -4.55 0.95 1.52
CA LEU A 77 -3.66 1.75 2.35
C LEU A 77 -2.94 2.79 1.50
N VAL A 78 -2.75 3.99 2.05
CA VAL A 78 -1.95 5.05 1.42
C VAL A 78 -0.55 5.05 2.00
N VAL A 79 0.45 5.20 1.14
CA VAL A 79 1.84 5.52 1.52
C VAL A 79 2.20 6.87 0.92
N ALA A 80 2.79 7.78 1.70
CA ALA A 80 3.01 9.16 1.26
C ALA A 80 4.24 9.80 1.91
N ALA A 81 4.81 10.78 1.23
CA ALA A 81 5.94 11.59 1.69
C ALA A 81 6.10 12.84 0.79
N LYS A 82 7.07 13.71 1.10
CA LYS A 82 7.63 14.57 0.05
C LYS A 82 8.38 13.69 -0.96
N SER A 83 8.06 13.82 -2.24
CA SER A 83 8.59 12.96 -3.30
C SER A 83 10.03 13.33 -3.68
N PRO A 84 10.96 12.37 -3.75
CA PRO A 84 12.29 12.58 -4.33
C PRO A 84 12.29 12.64 -5.87
N LEU A 85 11.20 12.21 -6.52
CA LEU A 85 11.05 12.26 -7.97
C LEU A 85 10.55 13.63 -8.44
N THR A 86 9.55 14.18 -7.75
CA THR A 86 8.85 15.40 -8.20
C THR A 86 9.10 16.62 -7.34
N GLY A 87 9.66 16.46 -6.14
CA GLY A 87 9.93 17.55 -5.19
C GLY A 87 8.71 18.06 -4.40
N GLY A 88 7.50 17.63 -4.76
CA GLY A 88 6.24 18.01 -4.10
C GLY A 88 5.66 16.91 -3.20
N TYR A 89 4.35 17.00 -2.94
CA TYR A 89 3.60 15.89 -2.35
C TYR A 89 3.63 14.67 -3.26
N GLY A 90 3.94 13.50 -2.71
CA GLY A 90 3.83 12.22 -3.41
C GLY A 90 3.13 11.19 -2.55
N ASP A 91 2.26 10.39 -3.17
CA ASP A 91 1.65 9.23 -2.52
C ASP A 91 1.50 8.04 -3.46
N GLY A 92 0.98 6.96 -2.93
CA GLY A 92 0.35 5.92 -3.70
C GLY A 92 -0.51 5.01 -2.85
N ASN A 93 -1.30 4.19 -3.52
CA ASN A 93 -2.28 3.30 -2.90
C ASN A 93 -1.86 1.84 -3.09
N ILE A 94 -1.91 1.06 -2.02
CA ILE A 94 -1.59 -0.37 -2.03
C ILE A 94 -2.72 -1.16 -1.38
N GLY A 95 -3.12 -2.27 -1.99
CA GLY A 95 -4.03 -3.23 -1.36
C GLY A 95 -3.24 -4.29 -0.62
N THR A 96 -3.40 -4.42 0.69
CA THR A 96 -2.52 -5.23 1.53
C THR A 96 -3.15 -5.59 2.87
N MET A 97 -2.81 -6.77 3.40
CA MET A 97 -3.15 -7.16 4.77
C MET A 97 -2.53 -6.23 5.82
N ALA A 98 -1.47 -5.48 5.49
CA ALA A 98 -0.94 -4.44 6.37
C ALA A 98 -2.00 -3.37 6.67
N ALA A 99 -2.91 -3.09 5.73
CA ALA A 99 -3.99 -2.13 5.92
C ALA A 99 -4.97 -2.59 7.02
N VAL A 100 -5.37 -3.87 6.94
CA VAL A 100 -6.29 -4.50 7.89
C VAL A 100 -5.61 -4.62 9.25
N ASN A 101 -4.40 -5.17 9.30
CA ASN A 101 -3.66 -5.40 10.53
C ASN A 101 -3.27 -4.09 11.24
N MET A 102 -2.84 -3.05 10.53
CA MET A 102 -2.54 -1.74 11.15
C MET A 102 -3.78 -1.17 11.86
N ARG A 103 -4.93 -1.23 11.19
CA ARG A 103 -6.20 -0.74 11.73
C ARG A 103 -6.67 -1.57 12.91
N LYS A 104 -6.54 -2.90 12.86
CA LYS A 104 -6.85 -3.78 13.99
C LYS A 104 -5.83 -3.70 15.13
N ALA A 105 -4.59 -3.31 14.86
CA ALA A 105 -3.60 -3.01 15.89
C ALA A 105 -3.93 -1.72 16.66
N GLY A 106 -4.89 -0.92 16.16
CA GLY A 106 -5.41 0.27 16.83
C GLY A 106 -4.87 1.59 16.29
N PHE A 107 -4.28 1.61 15.08
CA PHE A 107 -3.74 2.82 14.48
C PHE A 107 -4.42 3.17 13.15
N ASP A 108 -4.70 4.45 12.95
CA ASP A 108 -5.24 4.99 11.69
C ASP A 108 -4.14 5.44 10.74
N ALA A 109 -2.98 5.81 11.28
CA ALA A 109 -1.78 6.09 10.52
C ALA A 109 -0.50 5.78 11.31
N VAL A 110 0.60 5.63 10.60
CA VAL A 110 1.96 5.59 11.12
C VAL A 110 2.77 6.70 10.45
N VAL A 111 3.42 7.55 11.23
CA VAL A 111 4.30 8.63 10.75
C VAL A 111 5.72 8.33 11.20
N ILE A 112 6.60 8.18 10.22
CA ILE A 112 8.00 7.81 10.43
C ILE A 112 8.90 8.98 10.04
N GLU A 113 9.75 9.37 10.97
CA GLU A 113 10.75 10.43 10.81
C GLU A 113 12.15 9.97 11.20
N GLY A 114 13.15 10.80 10.92
CA GLY A 114 14.54 10.47 11.17
C GLY A 114 15.05 9.41 10.21
N LYS A 115 16.19 8.83 10.57
CA LYS A 115 16.94 7.80 9.85
C LYS A 115 17.67 6.94 10.88
N ALA A 116 17.56 5.62 10.76
CA ALA A 116 18.28 4.69 11.61
C ALA A 116 19.76 4.62 11.22
N GLU A 117 20.63 4.28 12.18
CA GLU A 117 22.06 4.10 11.94
C GLU A 117 22.36 2.85 11.10
N LYS A 118 21.54 1.81 11.25
CA LYS A 118 21.63 0.53 10.54
C LYS A 118 20.26 0.14 9.95
N PRO A 119 20.20 -0.80 8.99
CA PRO A 119 18.94 -1.36 8.53
C PRO A 119 18.06 -1.85 9.67
N VAL A 120 16.81 -1.39 9.70
CA VAL A 120 15.79 -1.79 10.68
C VAL A 120 14.46 -2.14 10.01
N TYR A 121 13.57 -2.81 10.72
CA TYR A 121 12.16 -2.90 10.38
C TYR A 121 11.30 -2.53 11.60
N LEU A 122 10.09 -2.04 11.34
CA LEU A 122 9.12 -1.74 12.38
C LEU A 122 8.17 -2.93 12.53
N TYR A 123 8.01 -3.46 13.73
CA TYR A 123 7.01 -4.47 14.08
C TYR A 123 5.95 -3.85 14.99
N VAL A 124 4.67 -4.05 14.68
CA VAL A 124 3.54 -3.49 15.44
C VAL A 124 2.54 -4.60 15.71
N GLU A 125 2.23 -4.86 16.98
CA GLU A 125 1.25 -5.84 17.41
C GLU A 125 0.34 -5.23 18.48
N ASP A 126 -0.96 -5.08 18.16
CA ASP A 126 -2.00 -4.67 19.12
C ASP A 126 -1.68 -3.47 20.04
N GLY A 127 -0.96 -2.48 19.51
CA GLY A 127 -0.61 -1.24 20.21
C GLY A 127 0.82 -1.20 20.74
N GLU A 128 1.49 -2.36 20.80
CA GLU A 128 2.93 -2.45 21.04
C GLU A 128 3.70 -2.26 19.73
N SER A 129 4.87 -1.65 19.80
CA SER A 129 5.66 -1.31 18.61
C SER A 129 7.15 -1.37 18.90
N HIS A 130 7.88 -2.09 18.05
CA HIS A 130 9.31 -2.36 18.20
C HIS A 130 10.05 -2.02 16.91
N ILE A 131 11.20 -1.34 17.05
CA ILE A 131 12.14 -1.14 15.95
C ILE A 131 13.21 -2.21 16.09
N LEU A 132 13.28 -3.12 15.12
CA LEU A 132 14.10 -4.33 15.17
C LEU A 132 15.15 -4.32 14.05
N SER A 133 16.28 -5.02 14.24
CA SER A 133 17.33 -5.06 13.21
C SER A 133 16.86 -5.76 11.94
N ALA A 134 17.21 -5.21 10.79
CA ALA A 134 16.98 -5.77 9.45
C ALA A 134 18.28 -6.01 8.68
N GLU A 135 19.45 -6.03 9.34
CA GLU A 135 20.75 -6.19 8.68
C GLU A 135 20.78 -7.46 7.81
N GLY A 136 20.30 -8.60 8.31
CA GLY A 136 20.21 -9.86 7.56
C GLY A 136 19.14 -9.91 6.46
N MET A 137 18.36 -8.85 6.28
CA MET A 137 17.35 -8.72 5.23
C MET A 137 17.70 -7.65 4.19
N TRP A 138 18.63 -6.75 4.50
CA TRP A 138 19.08 -5.73 3.57
C TRP A 138 19.73 -6.38 2.34
N GLY A 139 19.41 -5.92 1.13
CA GLY A 139 19.83 -6.52 -0.13
C GLY A 139 18.91 -7.63 -0.65
N LYS A 140 18.04 -8.21 0.20
CA LYS A 140 17.07 -9.22 -0.26
C LYS A 140 15.96 -8.60 -1.11
N THR A 141 15.43 -9.39 -2.04
CA THR A 141 14.23 -9.01 -2.81
C THR A 141 13.04 -8.81 -1.87
N THR A 142 12.00 -8.14 -2.38
CA THR A 142 10.76 -7.94 -1.61
C THR A 142 10.08 -9.25 -1.24
N PHE A 143 10.20 -10.27 -2.10
CA PHE A 143 9.52 -11.56 -1.89
C PHE A 143 10.23 -12.37 -0.80
N GLU A 144 11.56 -12.44 -0.85
CA GLU A 144 12.37 -13.11 0.17
C GLU A 144 12.24 -12.44 1.54
N ALA A 145 12.28 -11.10 1.58
CA ALA A 145 12.16 -10.35 2.83
C ALA A 145 10.77 -10.52 3.46
N GLU A 146 9.68 -10.43 2.68
CA GLU A 146 8.33 -10.67 3.21
C GLU A 146 8.15 -12.11 3.69
N ARG A 147 8.70 -13.10 2.96
CA ARG A 147 8.65 -14.51 3.36
C ARG A 147 9.37 -14.74 4.70
N GLY A 148 10.61 -14.25 4.83
CA GLY A 148 11.38 -14.38 6.06
C GLY A 148 10.70 -13.70 7.26
N LEU A 149 10.07 -12.53 7.05
CA LEU A 149 9.29 -11.87 8.11
C LEU A 149 8.07 -12.70 8.54
N LYS A 150 7.40 -13.38 7.62
CA LYS A 150 6.27 -14.28 7.92
C LYS A 150 6.69 -15.59 8.57
N GLU A 151 7.91 -16.07 8.33
CA GLU A 151 8.49 -17.21 9.05
C GLU A 151 8.78 -16.86 10.51
N ILE A 152 9.21 -15.62 10.79
CA ILE A 152 9.50 -15.14 12.15
C ILE A 152 8.22 -14.82 12.92
N HIS A 153 7.30 -14.06 12.31
CA HIS A 153 6.16 -13.44 13.01
C HIS A 153 4.81 -14.12 12.77
N GLY A 154 4.78 -15.17 11.93
CA GLY A 154 3.55 -15.84 11.52
C GLY A 154 2.99 -15.34 10.19
N ARG A 155 2.09 -16.14 9.58
CA ARG A 155 1.54 -15.86 8.24
C ARG A 155 0.39 -14.85 8.23
N ASP A 156 -0.20 -14.59 9.39
CA ASP A 156 -1.34 -13.68 9.61
C ASP A 156 -0.95 -12.20 9.67
N VAL A 157 0.35 -11.90 9.66
CA VAL A 157 0.85 -10.52 9.60
C VAL A 157 0.67 -9.88 8.22
N GLY A 158 0.52 -8.56 8.22
CA GLY A 158 0.60 -7.72 7.02
C GLY A 158 1.95 -7.04 6.91
N VAL A 159 2.60 -7.14 5.74
CA VAL A 159 3.96 -6.63 5.52
C VAL A 159 3.98 -5.60 4.40
N LEU A 160 4.66 -4.48 4.64
CA LEU A 160 5.11 -3.51 3.65
C LEU A 160 6.65 -3.59 3.57
N VAL A 161 7.22 -3.72 2.39
CA VAL A 161 8.66 -3.95 2.23
C VAL A 161 9.23 -3.23 1.01
N ILE A 162 10.50 -2.84 1.09
CA ILE A 162 11.28 -2.34 -0.05
C ILE A 162 12.29 -3.40 -0.52
N GLY A 163 12.60 -3.40 -1.80
CA GLY A 163 13.68 -4.19 -2.39
C GLY A 163 14.95 -3.35 -2.61
N PRO A 164 15.96 -3.91 -3.31
CA PRO A 164 17.22 -3.22 -3.59
C PRO A 164 17.05 -1.83 -4.23
N ALA A 165 16.03 -1.63 -5.07
CA ALA A 165 15.75 -0.32 -5.66
C ALA A 165 15.41 0.76 -4.60
N GLY A 166 14.66 0.41 -3.56
CA GLY A 166 14.35 1.33 -2.46
C GLY A 166 15.57 1.58 -1.59
N GLU A 167 16.32 0.52 -1.27
CA GLU A 167 17.56 0.59 -0.49
C GLU A 167 18.62 1.50 -1.14
N ASN A 168 18.72 1.44 -2.48
CA ASN A 168 19.60 2.28 -3.29
C ASN A 168 18.96 3.62 -3.71
N MET A 169 17.80 3.97 -3.15
CA MET A 169 17.11 5.25 -3.36
C MET A 169 16.81 5.59 -4.82
N VAL A 170 16.50 4.59 -5.66
CA VAL A 170 16.03 4.80 -7.03
C VAL A 170 14.78 5.68 -6.99
N ARG A 171 14.77 6.80 -7.73
CA ARG A 171 13.75 7.88 -7.55
C ARG A 171 12.30 7.44 -7.80
N TYR A 172 12.07 6.31 -8.46
CA TYR A 172 10.73 5.72 -8.67
C TYR A 172 10.54 4.39 -7.93
N ALA A 173 11.39 4.07 -6.96
CA ALA A 173 11.22 2.89 -6.12
C ALA A 173 9.90 2.97 -5.34
N THR A 174 9.17 1.85 -5.32
CA THR A 174 7.87 1.71 -4.66
C THR A 174 7.99 0.85 -3.40
N ILE A 175 6.94 0.87 -2.59
CA ILE A 175 6.74 -0.09 -1.51
C ILE A 175 5.92 -1.26 -2.06
N ILE A 176 6.32 -2.48 -1.73
CA ILE A 176 5.71 -3.73 -2.19
C ILE A 176 5.06 -4.47 -1.02
N SER A 177 4.02 -5.25 -1.33
CA SER A 177 3.38 -6.20 -0.45
C SER A 177 2.82 -7.37 -1.26
N GLN A 178 2.83 -8.57 -0.69
CA GLN A 178 2.19 -9.78 -1.23
C GLN A 178 2.59 -10.07 -2.68
N GLU A 179 3.87 -9.89 -2.99
CA GLU A 179 4.50 -10.26 -4.26
C GLU A 179 3.84 -9.68 -5.52
N GLY A 180 3.44 -8.41 -5.48
CA GLY A 180 2.88 -7.74 -6.67
C GLY A 180 1.96 -6.56 -6.39
N ARG A 181 1.59 -6.33 -5.12
CA ARG A 181 0.90 -5.11 -4.73
C ARG A 181 1.95 -4.04 -4.53
N ALA A 182 1.82 -2.93 -5.24
CA ALA A 182 2.78 -1.83 -5.20
C ALA A 182 2.07 -0.52 -4.88
N GLY A 183 2.77 0.38 -4.18
CA GLY A 183 2.30 1.73 -3.90
C GLY A 183 3.46 2.72 -3.85
N GLY A 184 3.19 3.97 -4.23
CA GLY A 184 4.13 5.08 -4.08
C GLY A 184 4.99 5.35 -5.30
N ARG A 185 4.37 5.41 -6.49
CA ARG A 185 5.04 5.73 -7.77
C ARG A 185 6.00 6.93 -7.69
N PRO A 186 5.72 8.02 -6.95
CA PRO A 186 6.63 9.16 -6.81
C PRO A 186 7.86 8.89 -5.91
N GLY A 187 8.38 7.67 -5.85
CA GLY A 187 9.60 7.35 -5.11
C GLY A 187 9.43 7.13 -3.61
N ILE A 188 8.26 6.68 -3.15
CA ILE A 188 8.03 6.49 -1.71
C ILE A 188 8.88 5.34 -1.15
N GLY A 189 9.23 4.34 -1.96
CA GLY A 189 10.18 3.30 -1.60
C GLY A 189 11.61 3.83 -1.41
N ALA A 190 12.01 4.86 -2.15
CA ALA A 190 13.30 5.52 -1.93
C ALA A 190 13.33 6.32 -0.63
N VAL A 191 12.23 6.99 -0.26
CA VAL A 191 12.10 7.66 1.05
C VAL A 191 12.19 6.63 2.18
N MET A 192 11.55 5.47 2.03
CA MET A 192 11.66 4.39 3.02
C MET A 192 13.10 3.86 3.15
N GLY A 193 13.79 3.66 2.03
CA GLY A 193 15.18 3.22 2.02
C GLY A 193 16.17 4.26 2.55
N SER A 194 15.97 5.55 2.28
CA SER A 194 16.86 6.63 2.78
C SER A 194 16.89 6.70 4.30
N LYS A 195 15.83 6.22 4.95
CA LYS A 195 15.68 6.09 6.41
C LYS A 195 16.28 4.82 6.99
N LYS A 196 16.84 3.93 6.15
CA LYS A 196 17.28 2.56 6.49
C LYS A 196 16.15 1.67 7.05
N LEU A 197 14.92 1.91 6.63
CA LEU A 197 13.77 1.10 7.03
C LEU A 197 13.46 0.06 5.94
N LYS A 198 13.76 -1.22 6.20
CA LYS A 198 13.55 -2.32 5.26
C LYS A 198 12.08 -2.71 5.11
N ALA A 199 11.36 -2.77 6.23
CA ALA A 199 9.98 -3.23 6.26
C ALA A 199 9.17 -2.61 7.40
N ILE A 200 7.85 -2.72 7.28
CA ILE A 200 6.88 -2.48 8.35
C ILE A 200 5.95 -3.69 8.41
N VAL A 201 5.83 -4.29 9.57
CA VAL A 201 5.04 -5.48 9.84
C VAL A 201 3.96 -5.12 10.85
N PHE A 202 2.72 -5.46 10.53
CA PHE A 202 1.57 -5.26 11.39
C PHE A 202 0.88 -6.58 11.69
N LYS A 203 0.53 -6.77 12.95
CA LYS A 203 -0.37 -7.81 13.43
C LYS A 203 -1.44 -7.15 14.30
N GLY A 204 -2.70 -7.38 13.97
CA GLY A 204 -3.80 -6.73 14.67
C GLY A 204 -4.97 -7.66 14.86
N THR A 205 -5.43 -7.79 16.10
CA THR A 205 -6.51 -8.71 16.47
C THR A 205 -7.78 -7.99 16.90
N LYS A 206 -7.70 -6.70 17.24
CA LYS A 206 -8.83 -5.94 17.78
C LYS A 206 -9.90 -5.65 16.73
N GLU A 207 -11.10 -5.39 17.22
CA GLU A 207 -12.23 -4.95 16.39
C GLU A 207 -12.22 -3.44 16.14
N ILE A 208 -12.66 -3.05 14.94
CA ILE A 208 -12.85 -1.65 14.57
C ILE A 208 -14.30 -1.29 14.86
N ARG A 209 -14.52 -0.26 15.69
CA ARG A 209 -15.86 0.12 16.14
C ARG A 209 -16.71 0.70 15.00
N LEU A 210 -17.86 0.08 14.74
CA LEU A 210 -18.91 0.59 13.86
C LEU A 210 -19.92 1.42 14.65
N ALA A 211 -20.49 2.44 14.02
CA ALA A 211 -21.56 3.25 14.62
C ALA A 211 -22.88 2.48 14.65
N ASP A 212 -23.20 1.77 13.57
CA ASP A 212 -24.39 0.96 13.40
C ASP A 212 -23.99 -0.35 12.67
N PRO A 213 -23.73 -1.44 13.42
CA PRO A 213 -23.32 -2.72 12.84
C PRO A 213 -24.39 -3.35 11.95
N GLU A 214 -25.68 -3.20 12.28
CA GLU A 214 -26.78 -3.84 11.54
C GLU A 214 -26.96 -3.19 10.17
N ALA A 215 -27.05 -1.86 10.13
CA ALA A 215 -27.13 -1.12 8.88
C ALA A 215 -25.89 -1.34 8.02
N TYR A 216 -24.70 -1.38 8.63
CA TYR A 216 -23.45 -1.64 7.93
C TYR A 216 -23.45 -3.01 7.24
N ASN A 217 -23.85 -4.08 7.97
CA ASN A 217 -23.88 -5.44 7.42
C ASN A 217 -24.88 -5.58 6.27
N LYS A 218 -26.03 -4.90 6.36
CA LYS A 218 -27.01 -4.83 5.26
C LYS A 218 -26.39 -4.20 4.01
N LEU A 219 -25.78 -3.02 4.15
CA LEU A 219 -25.12 -2.31 3.05
C LEU A 219 -23.98 -3.13 2.41
N VAL A 220 -23.17 -3.80 3.23
CA VAL A 220 -22.07 -4.65 2.73
C VAL A 220 -22.62 -5.80 1.89
N SER A 221 -23.70 -6.45 2.34
CA SER A 221 -24.32 -7.57 1.63
C SER A 221 -24.88 -7.12 0.29
N GLU A 222 -25.62 -6.00 0.29
CA GLU A 222 -26.16 -5.37 -0.93
C GLU A 222 -25.03 -4.97 -1.89
N ALA A 223 -23.94 -4.40 -1.38
CA ALA A 223 -22.80 -3.97 -2.20
C ALA A 223 -22.07 -5.15 -2.85
N TYR A 224 -21.84 -6.25 -2.12
CA TYR A 224 -21.26 -7.46 -2.69
C TYR A 224 -22.15 -8.07 -3.79
N ALA A 225 -23.46 -8.11 -3.56
CA ALA A 225 -24.44 -8.56 -4.57
C ALA A 225 -24.44 -7.65 -5.80
N SER A 226 -24.44 -6.33 -5.59
CA SER A 226 -24.43 -5.33 -6.66
C SER A 226 -23.18 -5.42 -7.55
N ILE A 227 -22.00 -5.72 -6.99
CA ILE A 227 -20.77 -5.91 -7.76
C ILE A 227 -20.90 -7.12 -8.68
N LYS A 228 -21.38 -8.25 -8.15
CA LYS A 228 -21.51 -9.50 -8.92
C LYS A 228 -22.58 -9.42 -10.01
N SER A 229 -23.63 -8.61 -9.82
CA SER A 229 -24.72 -8.48 -10.79
C SER A 229 -24.41 -7.54 -11.96
N ARG A 230 -23.25 -6.87 -11.98
CA ARG A 230 -22.87 -5.99 -13.09
C ARG A 230 -22.56 -6.82 -14.34
N VAL A 231 -23.07 -6.36 -15.48
CA VAL A 231 -22.87 -6.99 -16.81
C VAL A 231 -21.39 -7.25 -17.11
N GLY A 232 -20.49 -6.35 -16.70
CA GLY A 232 -19.04 -6.49 -16.94
C GLY A 232 -18.29 -7.37 -15.94
N TYR A 233 -18.95 -7.97 -14.94
CA TYR A 233 -18.28 -8.68 -13.86
C TYR A 233 -17.47 -9.88 -14.36
N ASP A 234 -18.07 -10.73 -15.21
CA ASP A 234 -17.39 -11.93 -15.71
C ASP A 234 -16.18 -11.58 -16.59
N PHE A 235 -16.30 -10.55 -17.43
CA PHE A 235 -15.17 -10.06 -18.23
C PHE A 235 -14.07 -9.45 -17.36
N TRP A 236 -14.43 -8.71 -16.31
CA TRP A 236 -13.46 -8.21 -15.32
C TRP A 236 -12.73 -9.36 -14.59
N ILE A 237 -13.45 -10.41 -14.22
CA ILE A 237 -12.90 -11.61 -13.57
C ILE A 237 -11.94 -12.35 -14.52
N ARG A 238 -12.22 -12.31 -15.82
CA ARG A 238 -11.39 -12.88 -16.90
C ARG A 238 -10.14 -12.06 -17.21
N GLN A 239 -10.24 -10.76 -17.48
CA GLN A 239 -9.07 -9.99 -17.94
C GLN A 239 -8.56 -8.96 -16.95
N GLY A 240 -9.39 -8.52 -16.00
CA GLY A 240 -9.07 -7.40 -15.13
C GLY A 240 -8.65 -6.18 -15.94
N THR A 241 -7.55 -5.54 -15.54
CA THR A 241 -7.04 -4.35 -16.22
C THR A 241 -6.37 -4.64 -17.57
N MET A 242 -6.04 -5.90 -17.89
CA MET A 242 -5.39 -6.24 -19.16
C MET A 242 -6.28 -6.04 -20.39
N ALA A 243 -7.61 -5.98 -20.19
CA ALA A 243 -8.55 -5.57 -21.24
C ALA A 243 -8.24 -4.17 -21.81
N THR A 244 -7.49 -3.34 -21.06
CA THR A 244 -7.09 -2.00 -21.52
C THR A 244 -6.14 -2.04 -22.71
N VAL A 245 -5.38 -3.13 -22.93
CA VAL A 245 -4.39 -3.20 -24.02
C VAL A 245 -5.09 -3.14 -25.38
N GLU A 246 -6.08 -4.00 -25.60
CA GLU A 246 -6.86 -4.04 -26.85
C GLU A 246 -7.60 -2.72 -27.05
N TRP A 247 -8.36 -2.28 -26.02
CA TRP A 247 -9.09 -1.00 -26.07
C TRP A 247 -8.17 0.17 -26.41
N ALA A 248 -7.00 0.28 -25.78
CA ALA A 248 -6.07 1.38 -26.03
C ALA A 248 -5.49 1.32 -27.45
N ASN A 249 -5.21 0.12 -27.97
CA ASN A 249 -4.68 -0.06 -29.31
C ASN A 249 -5.70 0.31 -30.39
N GLU A 250 -6.95 -0.14 -30.25
CA GLU A 250 -8.05 0.17 -31.18
C GLU A 250 -8.38 1.66 -31.23
N ASN A 251 -8.18 2.36 -30.11
CA ASN A 251 -8.44 3.80 -30.00
C ASN A 251 -7.19 4.65 -30.29
N GLY A 252 -6.06 4.05 -30.69
CA GLY A 252 -4.84 4.79 -31.02
C GLY A 252 -4.19 5.51 -29.82
N VAL A 253 -4.38 4.99 -28.61
CA VAL A 253 -3.86 5.56 -27.35
C VAL A 253 -2.97 4.59 -26.56
N LEU A 254 -2.53 3.49 -27.18
CA LEU A 254 -1.56 2.56 -26.57
C LEU A 254 -0.14 3.13 -26.72
N PRO A 255 0.54 3.55 -25.62
CA PRO A 255 1.86 4.17 -25.73
C PRO A 255 2.89 3.23 -26.35
N THR A 256 3.36 3.56 -27.55
CA THR A 256 4.26 2.71 -28.35
C THR A 256 5.54 3.49 -28.70
N TYR A 257 6.70 2.86 -28.54
CA TYR A 257 8.02 3.46 -28.75
C TYR A 257 8.22 4.82 -28.05
N ASN A 258 8.07 4.85 -26.72
CA ASN A 258 8.13 6.08 -25.92
C ASN A 258 7.12 7.15 -26.37
N PHE A 259 5.85 6.73 -26.53
CA PHE A 259 4.74 7.59 -26.95
C PHE A 259 4.88 8.21 -28.36
N ARG A 260 5.83 7.74 -29.18
CA ARG A 260 5.94 8.16 -30.59
C ARG A 260 4.71 7.74 -31.40
N GLU A 261 4.14 6.59 -31.04
CA GLU A 261 2.99 5.99 -31.70
C GLU A 261 1.92 5.58 -30.68
N GLY A 262 0.67 5.51 -31.13
CA GLY A 262 -0.50 5.12 -30.33
C GLY A 262 -1.08 3.74 -30.66
N VAL A 263 -0.48 3.05 -31.64
CA VAL A 263 -0.88 1.71 -32.09
C VAL A 263 0.38 0.86 -32.13
N PHE A 264 0.29 -0.34 -31.60
CA PHE A 264 1.34 -1.34 -31.65
C PHE A 264 0.90 -2.54 -32.50
N GLU A 265 1.65 -2.84 -33.54
CA GLU A 265 1.33 -3.92 -34.50
C GLU A 265 1.28 -5.31 -33.84
N PHE A 266 2.04 -5.52 -32.75
CA PHE A 266 2.06 -6.78 -31.99
C PHE A 266 1.21 -6.76 -30.72
N SER A 267 0.26 -5.82 -30.59
CA SER A 267 -0.57 -5.68 -29.37
C SER A 267 -1.26 -6.97 -28.93
N ARG A 268 -1.69 -7.81 -29.88
CA ARG A 268 -2.30 -9.13 -29.61
C ARG A 268 -1.40 -10.12 -28.86
N LEU A 269 -0.08 -9.96 -28.93
CA LEU A 269 0.85 -10.82 -28.19
C LEU A 269 0.95 -10.46 -26.70
N ILE A 270 0.44 -9.29 -26.30
CA ILE A 270 0.57 -8.73 -24.95
C ILE A 270 -0.78 -8.30 -24.35
N ASP A 271 -1.89 -8.66 -24.98
CA ASP A 271 -3.23 -8.23 -24.57
C ASP A 271 -3.84 -9.08 -23.44
N GLY A 272 -5.11 -8.80 -23.12
CA GLY A 272 -5.87 -9.56 -22.13
C GLY A 272 -6.09 -11.03 -22.49
N TYR A 273 -6.22 -11.37 -23.77
CA TYR A 273 -6.41 -12.75 -24.23
C TYR A 273 -5.10 -13.55 -24.13
N ALA A 274 -3.97 -12.94 -24.51
CA ALA A 274 -2.64 -13.53 -24.31
C ALA A 274 -2.37 -13.79 -22.82
N MET A 275 -2.68 -12.82 -21.95
CA MET A 275 -2.58 -13.00 -20.50
C MET A 275 -3.51 -14.09 -19.97
N GLU A 276 -4.76 -14.17 -20.47
CA GLU A 276 -5.69 -15.23 -20.09
C GLU A 276 -5.14 -16.62 -20.39
N ALA A 277 -4.52 -16.81 -21.57
CA ALA A 277 -3.91 -18.07 -21.96
C ALA A 277 -2.72 -18.48 -21.07
N ALA A 278 -1.97 -17.52 -20.52
CA ALA A 278 -0.82 -17.76 -19.64
C ALA A 278 -1.17 -17.76 -18.14
N LYS A 279 -2.42 -17.50 -17.77
CA LYS A 279 -2.80 -17.30 -16.36
C LYS A 279 -2.80 -18.61 -15.58
N VAL A 280 -2.03 -18.65 -14.50
CA VAL A 280 -1.95 -19.81 -13.59
C VAL A 280 -2.64 -19.58 -12.24
N LYS A 281 -2.85 -18.32 -11.84
CA LYS A 281 -3.50 -17.99 -10.57
C LYS A 281 -4.15 -16.63 -10.61
N ARG A 282 -5.13 -16.42 -9.73
CA ARG A 282 -5.68 -15.09 -9.42
C ARG A 282 -5.56 -14.79 -7.93
N ARG A 283 -5.09 -13.60 -7.59
CA ARG A 283 -4.92 -13.10 -6.22
C ARG A 283 -5.75 -11.81 -6.04
N GLY A 284 -6.22 -11.56 -4.82
CA GLY A 284 -7.01 -10.37 -4.46
C GLY A 284 -6.28 -9.39 -3.54
N CYS A 285 -6.87 -8.20 -3.36
CA CYS A 285 -6.65 -7.39 -2.16
C CYS A 285 -7.61 -7.88 -1.06
N PRO A 286 -7.37 -7.56 0.23
CA PRO A 286 -8.28 -7.98 1.30
C PRO A 286 -9.72 -7.51 1.06
N TYR A 287 -10.69 -8.36 1.42
CA TYR A 287 -12.13 -8.14 1.29
C TYR A 287 -12.67 -7.88 -0.13
N CYS A 288 -11.91 -8.17 -1.19
CA CYS A 288 -12.32 -7.93 -2.57
C CYS A 288 -13.02 -9.17 -3.16
N ASN A 289 -14.26 -9.04 -3.64
CA ASN A 289 -14.97 -10.10 -4.38
C ASN A 289 -14.76 -10.05 -5.90
N MET A 290 -14.07 -9.04 -6.42
CA MET A 290 -13.80 -8.83 -7.84
C MET A 290 -12.29 -8.88 -8.13
N THR A 291 -11.64 -9.94 -7.64
CA THR A 291 -10.17 -10.06 -7.66
C THR A 291 -9.60 -9.93 -9.07
N CYS A 292 -8.61 -9.05 -9.26
CA CYS A 292 -8.05 -8.71 -10.57
C CYS A 292 -6.53 -8.95 -10.67
N GLY A 293 -5.88 -9.49 -9.63
CA GLY A 293 -4.46 -9.80 -9.65
C GLY A 293 -4.19 -11.09 -10.39
N ASN A 294 -4.07 -11.03 -11.71
CA ASN A 294 -3.75 -12.17 -12.54
C ASN A 294 -2.25 -12.49 -12.44
N VAL A 295 -1.92 -13.76 -12.24
CA VAL A 295 -0.54 -14.28 -12.17
C VAL A 295 -0.33 -15.17 -13.38
N VAL A 296 0.74 -14.91 -14.12
CA VAL A 296 1.21 -15.72 -15.25
C VAL A 296 2.56 -16.34 -14.87
N LEU A 297 2.97 -17.39 -15.57
CA LEU A 297 4.37 -17.80 -15.61
C LEU A 297 5.06 -16.95 -16.68
N ASP A 298 6.26 -16.48 -16.38
CA ASP A 298 7.05 -15.78 -17.38
C ASP A 298 7.82 -16.80 -18.25
N SER A 299 8.74 -16.33 -19.07
CA SER A 299 9.54 -17.20 -19.94
C SER A 299 10.51 -18.11 -19.20
N GLU A 300 10.78 -17.85 -17.91
CA GLU A 300 11.70 -18.62 -17.07
C GLU A 300 10.96 -19.66 -16.20
N GLY A 301 9.62 -19.63 -16.17
CA GLY A 301 8.77 -20.59 -15.46
C GLY A 301 8.19 -20.05 -14.15
#